data_AF-A0A5B7BSV2-F1
#
_entry.id   AF-A0A5B7BSV2-F1
#
_cell.length_a   1.000
_cell.length_b   1.000
_cell.length_c   1.000
_cell.angle_alpha   90.00
_cell.angle_beta   90.00
_cell.angle_gamma   90.00
#
_symmetry.space_group_name_H-M   'P 1'
#
loop_
_entity.id
_entity.type
_entity.pdbx_description
1 polymer ?
#
loop_
_entity_poly.entity_id
_entity_poly.type
_entity_poly.pdbx_seq_one_letter_code
_entity_poly.pdbx_strand_id
1 'polypeptide(L)'
;MYGGHRTSSGDILLKLKGSQGGVERIVKSLKAKSLDCKAKRKGSVFWIGFLGSNSTWFWKLIEPYILYDLKDLLQAGGQSFDRMSETQDISFDSGSDSDDEASDFNDSDNS
;
A
#
# COMPACT_ATOMS: atom_id res chain seq x y z
N MET A 1 -0.81 -12.51 -4.66
CA MET A 1 0.15 -11.80 -5.54
C MET A 1 0.51 -10.50 -4.86
N TYR A 2 1.80 -10.22 -4.73
CA TYR A 2 2.33 -9.00 -4.12
C TYR A 2 2.64 -7.98 -5.21
N GLY A 3 2.30 -6.71 -4.98
CA GLY A 3 2.58 -5.62 -5.90
C GLY A 3 3.18 -4.43 -5.17
N GLY A 4 3.80 -3.51 -5.91
CA GLY A 4 4.42 -2.32 -5.34
C GLY A 4 4.30 -1.12 -6.27
N HIS A 5 4.24 0.08 -5.70
CA HIS A 5 4.21 1.34 -6.42
C HIS A 5 5.05 2.39 -5.70
N ARG A 6 5.84 3.15 -6.45
CA ARG A 6 6.53 4.35 -5.96
C ARG A 6 5.77 5.58 -6.46
N THR A 7 5.33 6.42 -5.54
CA THR A 7 4.62 7.67 -5.88
C THR A 7 5.60 8.72 -6.40
N SER A 8 5.09 9.79 -7.00
CA SER A 8 5.89 10.96 -7.42
C SER A 8 6.56 11.67 -6.25
N SER A 9 5.98 11.65 -5.05
CA SER A 9 6.60 12.12 -3.80
C SER A 9 7.72 11.21 -3.29
N GLY A 10 7.87 10.01 -3.86
CA GLY A 10 8.87 9.02 -3.46
C GLY A 10 8.40 8.02 -2.42
N ASP A 11 7.13 8.07 -2.01
CA ASP A 11 6.53 7.11 -1.08
C ASP A 11 6.47 5.71 -1.72
N ILE A 12 6.54 4.68 -0.88
CA ILE A 12 6.47 3.28 -1.33
C ILE A 12 5.19 2.64 -0.82
N LEU A 13 4.38 2.14 -1.74
CA LEU A 13 3.12 1.47 -1.48
C LEU A 13 3.22 0.00 -1.85
N LEU A 14 2.98 -0.90 -0.91
CA LEU A 14 2.97 -2.35 -1.12
C LEU A 14 1.55 -2.88 -1.07
N LYS A 15 1.11 -3.55 -2.14
CA LYS A 15 -0.19 -4.21 -2.25
C LYS A 15 -0.09 -5.66 -1.80
N LEU A 16 -0.90 -6.02 -0.80
CA LEU A 16 -0.96 -7.34 -0.20
C LEU A 16 -2.39 -7.91 -0.29
N LYS A 17 -2.51 -9.19 -0.62
CA LYS A 17 -3.71 -10.00 -0.37
C LYS A 17 -3.48 -10.88 0.84
N GLY A 18 -4.42 -10.92 1.78
CA GLY A 18 -4.29 -11.70 3.00
C GLY A 18 -5.37 -11.36 4.01
N SER A 19 -5.26 -11.93 5.21
CA SER A 19 -6.14 -11.59 6.33
C SER A 19 -5.62 -10.37 7.09
N GLN A 20 -6.54 -9.65 7.75
CA GLN A 20 -6.20 -8.51 8.60
C GLN A 20 -5.13 -8.87 9.65
N GLY A 21 -5.30 -9.97 10.38
CA GLY A 21 -4.32 -10.42 11.38
C GLY A 21 -2.98 -10.89 10.79
N GLY A 22 -2.94 -11.22 9.50
CA GLY A 22 -1.68 -11.43 8.78
C GLY A 22 -0.97 -10.12 8.50
N VAL A 23 -1.70 -9.12 8.02
CA VAL A 23 -1.18 -7.78 7.73
C VAL A 23 -0.71 -7.08 9.00
N GLU A 24 -1.45 -7.16 10.10
CA GLU A 24 -1.05 -6.63 11.41
C GLU A 24 0.28 -7.22 11.90
N ARG A 25 0.48 -8.54 11.71
CA ARG A 25 1.76 -9.20 12.04
C ARG A 25 2.91 -8.70 11.16
N ILE A 26 2.67 -8.45 9.88
CA ILE A 26 3.66 -7.86 8.98
C ILE A 26 4.03 -6.44 9.43
N VAL A 27 3.04 -5.58 9.67
CA VAL A 27 3.24 -4.19 10.14
C VAL A 27 4.02 -4.19 11.45
N LYS A 28 3.65 -5.03 12.42
CA LYS A 28 4.37 -5.16 13.70
C LYS A 28 5.82 -5.57 13.49
N SER A 29 6.07 -6.51 12.58
CA SER A 29 7.43 -7.01 12.28
C SER A 29 8.30 -5.94 11.59
N LEU A 30 7.72 -5.14 10.69
CA LEU A 30 8.40 -4.03 10.04
C LEU A 30 8.77 -2.94 11.07
N LYS A 31 7.82 -2.55 11.92
CA LYS A 31 8.06 -1.56 12.98
C LYS A 31 9.11 -2.02 14.00
N ALA A 32 9.13 -3.31 14.34
CA ALA A 32 10.18 -3.90 15.18
C ALA A 32 11.58 -3.85 14.55
N LYS A 33 11.66 -3.69 13.22
CA LYS A 33 12.90 -3.48 12.46
C LYS A 33 13.16 -2.00 12.11
N SER A 34 12.55 -1.08 12.85
CA SER A 34 12.67 0.38 12.64
C SER A 34 12.19 0.86 11.27
N LEU A 35 11.29 0.11 10.63
CA LEU A 35 10.65 0.49 9.38
C LEU A 35 9.22 0.94 9.69
N ASP A 36 9.07 2.23 10.01
CA ASP A 36 7.75 2.78 10.28
C ASP A 36 6.90 2.83 9.00
N CYS A 37 5.65 2.44 9.15
CA CYS A 37 4.71 2.27 8.04
C CYS A 37 3.26 2.38 8.50
N LYS A 38 2.39 2.74 7.55
CA LYS A 38 0.94 2.73 7.72
C LYS A 38 0.32 1.60 6.93
N ALA A 39 -0.80 1.05 7.41
CA ALA A 39 -1.59 0.09 6.66
C ALA A 39 -2.99 0.66 6.42
N LYS A 40 -3.52 0.47 5.20
CA LYS A 40 -4.88 0.84 4.81
C LYS A 40 -5.51 -0.33 4.05
N ARG A 41 -6.79 -0.62 4.29
CA ARG A 41 -7.56 -1.58 3.47
C ARG A 41 -8.30 -0.80 2.39
N LYS A 42 -8.30 -1.28 1.15
CA LYS A 42 -9.12 -0.76 0.05
C LYS A 42 -9.74 -1.95 -0.67
N GLY A 43 -11.06 -2.13 -0.55
CA GLY A 43 -11.77 -3.32 -1.01
C GLY A 43 -11.23 -4.63 -0.41
N SER A 44 -10.81 -5.56 -1.26
CA SER A 44 -10.30 -6.89 -0.87
C SER A 44 -8.78 -6.94 -0.66
N VAL A 45 -8.10 -5.81 -0.73
CA VAL A 45 -6.63 -5.74 -0.63
C VAL A 45 -6.19 -4.80 0.49
N PHE A 46 -4.99 -5.05 1.00
CA PHE A 46 -4.32 -4.21 1.97
C PHE A 46 -3.14 -3.50 1.32
N TRP A 47 -2.92 -2.27 1.73
CA TRP A 47 -1.82 -1.41 1.31
C TRP A 47 -0.96 -1.09 2.50
N ILE A 48 0.36 -1.31 2.40
CA ILE A 48 1.34 -0.84 3.37
C ILE A 48 2.11 0.31 2.73
N GLY A 49 2.07 1.49 3.36
CA GLY A 49 2.74 2.70 2.91
C GLY A 49 3.95 3.04 3.78
N PHE A 50 5.11 3.26 3.14
CA PHE A 50 6.28 3.91 3.71
C PHE A 50 6.32 5.35 3.19
N LEU A 51 5.95 6.30 4.04
CA LEU A 51 5.69 7.68 3.66
C LEU A 51 6.84 8.61 4.05
N GLY A 52 7.12 9.61 3.23
CA GLY A 52 8.15 10.62 3.47
C GLY A 52 9.52 9.97 3.71
N SER A 53 10.19 10.35 4.79
CA SER A 53 11.52 9.85 5.14
C SER A 53 11.56 8.34 5.43
N ASN A 54 10.43 7.71 5.73
CA ASN A 54 10.35 6.26 5.93
C ASN A 54 10.55 5.48 4.63
N SER A 55 10.24 6.08 3.46
CA SER A 55 10.53 5.48 2.15
C SER A 55 12.04 5.26 1.94
N THR A 56 12.88 6.17 2.42
CA THR A 56 14.34 6.04 2.36
C THR A 56 14.85 4.83 3.14
N TRP A 57 14.25 4.53 4.29
CA TRP A 57 14.62 3.36 5.09
C TRP A 57 14.23 2.06 4.40
N PHE A 58 13.07 2.03 3.74
CA PHE A 58 12.69 0.91 2.90
C PHE A 58 13.71 0.69 1.77
N TRP A 59 14.11 1.75 1.06
CA TRP A 59 15.11 1.66 0.00
C TRP A 59 16.44 1.09 0.48
N LYS A 60 16.96 1.59 1.61
CA LYS A 60 18.20 1.07 2.21
C LYS A 60 18.11 -0.42 2.55
N LEU A 61 16.95 -0.88 3.01
CA LEU A 61 16.74 -2.29 3.31
C LEU A 61 16.81 -3.17 2.06
N ILE A 62 16.18 -2.72 0.97
CA ILE A 62 16.05 -3.53 -0.24
C ILE A 62 17.25 -3.41 -1.18
N GLU A 63 18.03 -2.33 -1.08
CA GLU A 63 19.16 -2.01 -1.96
C GLU A 63 20.11 -3.19 -2.23
N PRO A 64 20.53 -3.99 -1.23
CA PRO A 64 21.42 -5.13 -1.46
C PRO A 64 20.79 -6.26 -2.30
N TYR A 65 19.45 -6.28 -2.40
CA TYR A 65 18.67 -7.31 -3.08
C TYR A 65 18.16 -6.86 -4.44
N ILE A 66 18.41 -5.61 -4.84
CA ILE A 66 18.06 -5.10 -6.16
C ILE A 66 19.02 -5.68 -7.19
N LEU A 67 18.48 -6.36 -8.20
CA LEU A 67 19.25 -6.86 -9.32
C LEU A 67 19.91 -5.70 -10.08
N TYR A 68 21.16 -5.89 -10.50
CA TYR A 68 21.95 -4.85 -11.15
C TYR A 68 21.21 -4.19 -12.32
N ASP A 69 20.60 -5.01 -13.19
CA ASP A 69 19.87 -4.55 -14.39
C ASP A 69 18.56 -3.81 -14.07
N LEU A 70 18.06 -3.89 -12.82
CA LEU A 70 16.88 -3.17 -12.37
C LEU A 70 17.23 -1.81 -11.74
N LYS A 71 18.50 -1.53 -11.43
CA LYS A 71 18.88 -0.27 -10.76
C LYS A 71 18.54 0.96 -11.60
N ASP A 72 18.80 0.90 -12.90
CA ASP A 72 18.54 2.01 -13.81
C ASP A 72 17.04 2.30 -13.97
N LEU A 73 16.21 1.25 -13.90
CA LEU A 73 14.74 1.37 -13.95
C LEU A 73 14.14 1.95 -12.65
N LEU A 74 14.80 1.73 -11.52
CA LEU A 74 14.35 2.20 -10.21
C LEU A 74 14.88 3.60 -9.85
N GLN A 75 15.75 4.15 -10.69
CA GLN A 75 16.27 5.51 -10.53
C GLN A 75 15.13 6.54 -10.66
N ALA A 76 15.19 7.58 -9.83
CA ALA A 76 14.14 8.61 -9.81
C ALA A 76 14.03 9.28 -11.20
N GLY A 77 12.88 9.11 -11.86
CA GLY A 77 12.63 9.59 -13.23
C GLY A 77 12.49 8.49 -14.30
N GLY A 78 12.74 7.22 -13.95
CA GLY A 78 12.42 6.08 -14.81
C GLY A 78 10.90 5.91 -14.99
N GLN A 79 10.46 5.52 -16.19
CA GLN A 79 9.05 5.22 -16.46
C GLN A 79 8.57 4.14 -15.48
N SER A 80 7.67 4.49 -14.58
CA SER A 80 6.95 3.52 -13.79
C SER A 80 6.16 2.63 -14.76
N PHE A 81 6.23 1.31 -14.58
CA PHE A 81 5.37 0.40 -15.32
C PHE A 81 3.93 0.77 -15.00
N ASP A 82 3.26 1.35 -16.00
CA ASP A 82 1.92 1.89 -15.92
C ASP A 82 0.92 0.83 -15.43
N ARG A 83 0.57 0.95 -14.15
CA ARG A 83 -0.70 0.47 -13.58
C ARG A 83 -1.36 1.66 -12.89
N MET A 84 -1.51 2.78 -13.59
CA MET A 84 -1.94 4.05 -12.99
C MET A 84 -3.34 3.99 -12.38
N SER A 85 -4.22 3.08 -12.84
CA SER A 85 -5.63 3.09 -12.43
C SER A 85 -5.88 2.59 -10.99
N GLU A 86 -5.10 1.65 -10.44
CA GLU A 86 -5.38 1.11 -9.09
C GLU A 86 -4.78 1.94 -7.94
N THR A 87 -3.84 2.83 -8.25
CA THR A 87 -3.03 3.57 -7.26
C THR A 87 -3.40 5.04 -7.09
N GLN A 88 -4.22 5.60 -7.98
CA GLN A 88 -4.54 7.04 -8.00
C GLN A 88 -5.27 7.55 -6.75
N ASP A 89 -6.07 6.72 -6.06
CA ASP A 89 -6.77 7.14 -4.82
C ASP A 89 -6.33 6.32 -3.59
N ILE A 90 -5.02 6.11 -3.43
CA ILE A 90 -4.47 5.57 -2.18
C ILE A 90 -3.87 6.73 -1.37
N SER A 91 -4.73 7.50 -0.71
CA SER A 91 -4.28 8.47 0.30
C SER A 91 -4.21 7.82 1.69
N PHE A 92 -3.16 8.16 2.43
CA PHE A 92 -2.96 7.82 3.85
C PHE A 92 -3.17 9.03 4.78
N ASP A 93 -3.73 10.13 4.25
CA ASP A 93 -4.26 11.21 5.05
C ASP A 93 -5.48 10.72 5.82
N SER A 94 -5.72 11.24 7.02
CA SER A 94 -6.63 10.69 8.03
C SER A 94 -8.13 10.66 7.66
N GLY A 95 -8.48 10.87 6.39
CA GLY A 95 -9.82 10.59 5.85
C GLY A 95 -10.01 9.09 5.68
N SER A 96 -10.85 8.51 6.53
CA SER A 96 -11.31 7.13 6.39
C SER A 96 -12.22 7.02 5.17
N ASP A 97 -11.75 6.41 4.08
CA ASP A 97 -12.62 5.94 3.00
C ASP A 97 -13.25 4.62 3.48
N SER A 98 -14.29 4.73 4.32
CA SER A 98 -15.13 3.59 4.70
C SER A 98 -16.24 3.49 3.66
N ASP A 99 -16.16 2.49 2.79
CA ASP A 99 -17.29 2.10 1.94
C ASP A 99 -18.21 1.19 2.78
N ASP A 100 -18.91 1.78 3.75
CA ASP A 100 -20.01 1.12 4.46
C ASP A 100 -21.32 1.37 3.70
N GLU A 101 -21.42 0.82 2.48
CA GLU A 101 -22.73 0.61 1.84
C GLU A 101 -23.31 -0.70 2.36
N ALA A 102 -23.89 -0.63 3.56
CA ALA A 102 -24.90 -1.58 4.00
C ALA A 102 -26.23 -1.17 3.35
N SER A 103 -26.54 -1.74 2.18
CA SER A 103 -27.87 -1.59 1.60
C SER A 103 -28.88 -2.35 2.47
N ASP A 104 -29.62 -1.62 3.30
CA ASP A 104 -30.76 -2.15 4.04
C ASP A 104 -31.80 -2.70 3.06
N PHE A 105 -32.10 -3.99 3.19
CA PHE A 105 -33.19 -4.65 2.49
C PHE A 105 -34.52 -4.07 3.00
N ASN A 106 -35.21 -3.30 2.15
CA ASN A 106 -36.60 -2.89 2.39
C ASN A 106 -37.53 -4.11 2.25
N ASP A 107 -37.93 -4.71 3.37
CA ASP A 107 -39.15 -5.53 3.41
C ASP A 107 -40.36 -4.60 3.41
N SER A 108 -40.97 -4.43 2.23
CA SER A 108 -42.30 -3.84 2.09
C SER A 108 -43.34 -4.95 2.08
N ASP A 109 -43.85 -5.31 3.27
CA ASP A 109 -45.06 -6.12 3.38
C ASP A 109 -46.28 -5.20 3.58
N ASN A 110 -47.09 -5.16 2.53
CA ASN A 110 -48.33 -4.42 2.35
C ASN A 110 -49.46 -5.01 3.23
N SER A 111 -50.18 -4.17 3.98
CA SER A 111 -51.49 -4.47 4.57
C SER A 111 -52.57 -3.58 3.98
#